data_AF-A0A969QSK1-F1
#
_entry.id   AF-A0A969QSK1-F1
#
_cell.length_a   1.000
_cell.length_b   1.000
_cell.length_c   1.000
_cell.angle_alpha   90.00
_cell.angle_beta   90.00
_cell.angle_gamma   90.00
#
_symmetry.space_group_name_H-M   'P 1'
#
loop_
_entity.id
_entity.type
_entity.pdbx_description
1 polymer ?
#
loop_
_entity_poly.entity_id
_entity_poly.type
_entity_poly.pdbx_seq_one_letter_code
_entity_poly.pdbx_strand_id
1 'polypeptide(L)'
;MTYGFLLESIWHPPLIFAENTGSALPPELELQAVWFAGGFGRSFRTTSGKKVEIVQFGEWNRSSGPDFIQAAIEIDGELKTGPLELDSKSTDWEQHGHATNPAFREVILHVVFQSDGRQTFTRTDVHREVPQVVITEPLLSDALNRPQREVAIAHPGRCVAPLRNLPVGAIDRLLGEAALHRAAMKATRWLKAEDAHGRDAALFQATAETLGYRGNSLAMKLLAQRAPFSLLKGAEPAVESILFGTAGFLSADLHQSAPADTREYLRTLWDTWWKHRAYFEASWDRSIPWKTSGQRPANHPHRRVGALSALVKDGLNIVAWHWRDLSK
;
A
#
# COMPACT_ATOMS: atom_id res chain seq x y z
N MET A 1 10.71 -24.29 -29.02
CA MET A 1 10.54 -24.44 -27.55
C MET A 1 9.07 -24.69 -27.29
N THR A 2 8.70 -25.94 -26.97
CA THR A 2 7.30 -26.34 -26.72
C THR A 2 7.01 -26.32 -25.23
N TYR A 3 5.73 -26.13 -24.86
CA TYR A 3 5.28 -26.09 -23.46
C TYR A 3 5.69 -27.33 -22.65
N GLY A 4 5.78 -28.51 -23.30
CA GLY A 4 6.28 -29.75 -22.67
C GLY A 4 7.75 -29.69 -22.23
N PHE A 5 8.61 -28.96 -22.96
CA PHE A 5 10.03 -28.83 -22.60
C PHE A 5 10.24 -27.95 -21.35
N LEU A 6 9.35 -26.98 -21.12
CA LEU A 6 9.37 -26.14 -19.91
C LEU A 6 8.92 -26.90 -18.66
N LEU A 7 8.03 -27.89 -18.80
CA LEU A 7 7.61 -28.77 -17.71
C LEU A 7 8.76 -29.67 -17.25
N GLU A 8 9.51 -30.29 -18.16
CA GLU A 8 10.59 -31.21 -17.80
C GLU A 8 11.87 -30.52 -17.29
N SER A 9 12.17 -29.31 -17.76
CA SER A 9 13.43 -28.62 -17.39
C SER A 9 13.33 -27.77 -16.12
N ILE A 10 12.13 -27.32 -15.74
CA ILE A 10 11.89 -26.47 -14.56
C ILE A 10 11.33 -27.30 -13.39
N TRP A 11 10.67 -28.43 -13.65
CA TRP A 11 10.12 -29.30 -12.61
C TRP A 11 11.09 -30.43 -12.25
N HIS A 12 11.88 -30.22 -11.21
CA HIS A 12 12.41 -31.32 -10.42
C HIS A 12 11.50 -31.46 -9.18
N PRO A 13 11.12 -32.67 -8.76
CA PRO A 13 10.49 -32.83 -7.46
C PRO A 13 11.43 -32.20 -6.42
N PRO A 14 10.94 -31.32 -5.53
CA PRO A 14 11.81 -30.73 -4.54
C PRO A 14 12.47 -31.87 -3.76
N LEU A 15 13.80 -31.82 -3.67
CA LEU A 15 14.57 -32.64 -2.76
C LEU A 15 13.92 -32.48 -1.38
N ILE A 16 13.21 -33.52 -0.95
CA ILE A 16 12.60 -33.61 0.37
C ILE A 16 13.78 -33.64 1.34
N PHE A 17 14.10 -32.49 1.92
CA PHE A 17 14.80 -32.45 3.18
C PHE A 17 13.80 -32.86 4.27
N ALA A 18 13.84 -34.13 4.65
CA ALA A 18 13.53 -34.56 6.01
C ALA A 18 14.66 -34.01 6.91
N GLU A 19 14.48 -33.38 8.06
CA GLU A 19 13.44 -33.37 9.08
C GLU A 19 13.64 -32.10 9.93
N ASN A 20 12.58 -31.54 10.52
CA ASN A 20 12.57 -31.39 11.98
C ASN A 20 11.13 -31.45 12.52
N THR A 21 10.88 -32.45 13.34
CA THR A 21 9.66 -32.67 14.11
C THR A 21 9.56 -31.67 15.26
N GLY A 22 8.65 -30.72 15.11
CA GLY A 22 8.11 -29.89 16.18
C GLY A 22 6.91 -29.14 15.59
N SER A 23 5.78 -29.13 16.31
CA SER A 23 4.61 -28.31 15.95
C SER A 23 5.05 -26.85 15.89
N ALA A 24 5.46 -26.41 14.69
CA ALA A 24 5.77 -25.03 14.38
C ALA A 24 4.65 -24.53 13.48
N LEU A 25 4.03 -23.43 13.87
CA LEU A 25 3.07 -22.74 13.01
C LEU A 25 3.73 -22.42 11.66
N PRO A 26 2.99 -22.55 10.55
CA PRO A 26 3.42 -22.02 9.28
C PRO A 26 3.74 -20.52 9.36
N PRO A 27 4.56 -19.99 8.43
CA PRO A 27 4.76 -18.55 8.33
C PRO A 27 3.43 -17.80 8.21
N GLU A 28 3.35 -16.61 8.79
CA GLU A 28 2.14 -15.78 8.82
C GLU A 28 1.53 -15.56 7.43
N LEU A 29 2.37 -15.36 6.41
CA LEU A 29 1.92 -15.21 5.02
C LEU A 29 1.15 -16.44 4.50
N GLU A 30 1.51 -17.64 4.94
CA GLU A 30 0.80 -18.88 4.59
C GLU A 30 -0.53 -18.96 5.34
N LEU A 31 -0.55 -18.60 6.62
CA LEU A 31 -1.78 -18.53 7.42
C LEU A 31 -2.77 -17.51 6.84
N GLN A 32 -2.28 -16.35 6.40
CA GLN A 32 -3.05 -15.34 5.68
C GLN A 32 -3.59 -15.89 4.36
N ALA A 33 -2.83 -16.69 3.61
CA ALA A 33 -3.29 -17.33 2.37
C ALA A 33 -4.44 -18.31 2.64
N VAL A 34 -4.31 -19.16 3.67
CA VAL A 34 -5.33 -20.13 4.07
C VAL A 34 -6.58 -19.42 4.58
N TRP A 35 -6.43 -18.35 5.37
CA TRP A 35 -7.54 -17.49 5.79
C TRP A 35 -8.24 -16.86 4.59
N PHE A 36 -7.49 -16.26 3.67
CA PHE A 36 -8.04 -15.63 2.49
C PHE A 36 -8.77 -16.63 1.60
N ALA A 37 -8.33 -17.89 1.54
CA ALA A 37 -9.00 -18.97 0.81
C ALA A 37 -10.25 -19.51 1.54
N GLY A 38 -10.54 -19.05 2.76
CA GLY A 38 -11.62 -19.55 3.60
C GLY A 38 -11.35 -20.93 4.20
N GLY A 39 -10.08 -21.35 4.28
CA GLY A 39 -9.67 -22.68 4.74
C GLY A 39 -10.09 -22.99 6.19
N PHE A 40 -10.15 -21.97 7.04
CA PHE A 40 -10.60 -22.09 8.43
C PHE A 40 -12.13 -21.98 8.60
N GLY A 41 -12.89 -21.87 7.51
CA GLY A 41 -14.33 -21.65 7.56
C GLY A 41 -14.70 -20.18 7.78
N ARG A 42 -15.98 -19.94 8.11
CA ARG A 42 -16.56 -18.58 8.20
C ARG A 42 -17.24 -18.30 9.53
N SER A 43 -17.48 -19.32 10.34
CA SER A 43 -18.25 -19.24 11.58
C SER A 43 -17.31 -19.47 12.76
N PHE A 44 -17.17 -18.46 13.61
CA PHE A 44 -16.25 -18.46 14.75
C PHE A 44 -16.94 -17.95 16.01
N ARG A 45 -16.23 -18.04 17.14
CA ARG A 45 -16.60 -17.36 18.39
C ARG A 45 -15.44 -16.54 18.89
N THR A 46 -15.73 -15.35 19.41
CA THR A 46 -14.71 -14.54 20.05
C THR A 46 -14.25 -15.18 21.36
N THR A 47 -13.11 -14.73 21.88
CA THR A 47 -12.64 -15.07 23.24
C THR A 47 -13.62 -14.65 24.34
N SER A 48 -14.50 -13.68 24.06
CA SER A 48 -15.62 -13.26 24.92
C SER A 48 -16.94 -14.02 24.66
N GLY A 49 -16.94 -15.01 23.78
CA GLY A 49 -18.08 -15.89 23.51
C GLY A 49 -19.06 -15.41 22.43
N LYS A 50 -18.88 -14.20 21.90
CA LYS A 50 -19.72 -13.62 20.84
C LYS A 50 -19.60 -14.42 19.56
N LYS A 51 -20.72 -14.63 18.86
CA LYS A 51 -20.73 -15.31 17.57
C LYS A 51 -20.16 -14.37 16.49
N VAL A 52 -19.27 -14.89 15.64
CA VAL A 52 -18.70 -14.17 14.51
C VAL A 52 -18.98 -14.93 13.23
N GLU A 53 -19.53 -14.27 12.21
CA GLU A 53 -19.68 -14.81 10.86
C GLU A 53 -18.94 -13.92 9.85
N ILE A 54 -18.05 -14.52 9.06
CA ILE A 54 -17.33 -13.81 7.99
C ILE A 54 -18.24 -13.69 6.77
N VAL A 55 -18.76 -12.49 6.53
CA VAL A 55 -19.56 -12.15 5.33
C VAL A 55 -18.65 -11.93 4.12
N GLN A 56 -17.49 -11.30 4.32
CA GLN A 56 -16.45 -11.09 3.32
C GLN A 56 -15.08 -11.02 4.02
N PHE A 57 -14.12 -11.84 3.58
CA PHE A 57 -12.75 -11.85 4.12
C PHE A 57 -11.96 -10.55 3.88
N GLY A 58 -12.43 -9.72 2.94
CA GLY A 58 -11.78 -8.46 2.55
C GLY A 58 -10.84 -8.62 1.35
N GLU A 59 -9.98 -7.63 1.15
CA GLU A 59 -8.88 -7.62 0.20
C GLU A 59 -7.57 -7.83 0.96
N TRP A 60 -6.75 -8.80 0.53
CA TRP A 60 -5.43 -9.04 1.14
C TRP A 60 -4.50 -7.85 0.88
N ASN A 61 -4.15 -7.13 1.93
CA ASN A 61 -3.30 -5.95 1.90
C ASN A 61 -1.82 -6.35 1.92
N ARG A 62 -1.17 -6.32 0.75
CA ARG A 62 0.28 -6.54 0.63
C ARG A 62 1.14 -5.29 0.88
N SER A 63 0.58 -4.29 1.54
CA SER A 63 1.24 -3.03 1.90
C SER A 63 1.21 -2.87 3.41
N SER A 64 1.86 -1.82 3.95
CA SER A 64 1.77 -1.52 5.38
C SER A 64 0.33 -1.33 5.87
N GLY A 65 0.09 -1.64 7.14
CA GLY A 65 -1.23 -1.60 7.79
C GLY A 65 -1.77 -3.01 7.99
N PRO A 66 -3.07 -3.15 8.33
CA PRO A 66 -3.63 -4.45 8.64
C PRO A 66 -3.63 -5.42 7.47
N ASP A 67 -3.58 -6.72 7.74
CA ASP A 67 -3.43 -7.78 6.73
C ASP A 67 -4.55 -7.83 5.71
N PHE A 68 -5.78 -7.57 6.14
CA PHE A 68 -6.94 -7.51 5.25
C PHE A 68 -7.66 -6.18 5.42
N ILE A 69 -8.05 -5.57 4.30
CA ILE A 69 -8.84 -4.34 4.29
C ILE A 69 -10.23 -4.59 3.70
N GLN A 70 -11.21 -3.78 4.07
CA GLN A 70 -12.58 -3.86 3.55
C GLN A 70 -13.27 -5.22 3.78
N ALA A 71 -12.94 -5.91 4.88
CA ALA A 71 -13.69 -7.08 5.31
C ALA A 71 -15.09 -6.67 5.78
N ALA A 72 -16.00 -7.63 5.80
CA ALA A 72 -17.33 -7.51 6.38
C ALA A 72 -17.59 -8.74 7.25
N ILE A 73 -17.93 -8.53 8.51
CA ILE A 73 -18.22 -9.60 9.48
C ILE A 73 -19.48 -9.25 10.25
N GLU A 74 -20.21 -10.26 10.68
CA GLU A 74 -21.33 -10.12 11.60
C GLU A 74 -20.89 -10.57 12.99
N ILE A 75 -21.06 -9.74 14.02
CA ILE A 75 -20.79 -10.09 15.42
C ILE A 75 -22.11 -10.01 16.18
N ASP A 76 -22.61 -11.15 16.68
CA ASP A 76 -23.90 -11.28 17.36
C ASP A 76 -25.07 -10.60 16.61
N GLY A 77 -25.12 -10.71 15.28
CA GLY A 77 -26.15 -10.11 14.44
C GLY A 77 -25.85 -8.69 13.95
N GLU A 78 -24.79 -8.05 14.43
CA GLU A 78 -24.41 -6.70 14.01
C GLU A 78 -23.35 -6.74 12.90
N LEU A 79 -23.67 -6.21 11.72
CA LEU A 79 -22.74 -6.11 10.60
C LEU A 79 -21.69 -5.01 10.86
N LYS A 80 -20.41 -5.39 10.78
CA LYS A 80 -19.26 -4.49 10.86
C LYS A 80 -18.42 -4.60 9.60
N THR A 81 -17.87 -3.47 9.15
CA THR A 81 -16.98 -3.40 7.98
C THR A 81 -15.69 -2.68 8.34
N GLY A 82 -14.55 -3.21 7.90
CA GLY A 82 -13.25 -2.68 8.28
C GLY A 82 -12.12 -3.68 8.09
N PRO A 83 -10.90 -3.36 8.56
CA PRO A 83 -9.75 -4.22 8.43
C PRO A 83 -9.72 -5.40 9.41
N LEU A 84 -8.98 -6.46 9.07
CA LEU A 84 -8.67 -7.59 9.94
C LEU A 84 -7.16 -7.70 10.10
N GLU A 85 -6.72 -8.18 11.27
CA GLU A 85 -5.32 -8.52 11.53
C GLU A 85 -5.16 -9.97 11.92
N LEU A 86 -4.10 -10.61 11.42
CA LEU A 86 -3.77 -12.00 11.67
C LEU A 86 -2.38 -12.09 12.31
N ASP A 87 -2.33 -12.41 13.60
CA ASP A 87 -1.07 -12.62 14.30
C ASP A 87 -0.90 -14.09 14.69
N SER A 88 0.35 -14.53 14.86
CA SER A 88 0.62 -15.86 15.40
C SER A 88 0.07 -15.98 16.82
N LYS A 89 0.34 -14.99 17.67
CA LYS A 89 -0.13 -14.92 19.07
C LYS A 89 -0.83 -13.60 19.32
N SER A 90 -1.76 -13.62 20.26
CA SER A 90 -2.45 -12.42 20.73
C SER A 90 -1.51 -11.32 21.24
N THR A 91 -0.35 -11.70 21.79
CA THR A 91 0.67 -10.77 22.30
C THR A 91 1.39 -10.01 21.20
N ASP A 92 1.34 -10.51 19.97
CA ASP A 92 2.09 -9.92 18.84
C ASP A 92 1.45 -8.60 18.43
N TRP A 93 0.15 -8.41 18.70
CA TRP A 93 -0.53 -7.11 18.59
C TRP A 93 0.22 -5.96 19.30
N GLU A 94 0.68 -6.20 20.53
CA GLU A 94 1.44 -5.20 21.29
C GLU A 94 2.91 -5.17 20.83
N GLN A 95 3.53 -6.34 20.54
CA GLN A 95 4.93 -6.42 20.10
C GLN A 95 5.18 -5.73 18.75
N HIS A 96 4.22 -5.83 17.83
CA HIS A 96 4.23 -5.15 16.54
C HIS A 96 3.79 -3.68 16.65
N GLY A 97 3.36 -3.23 17.84
CA GLY A 97 2.96 -1.86 18.11
C GLY A 97 1.59 -1.48 17.52
N HIS A 98 0.76 -2.45 17.16
CA HIS A 98 -0.58 -2.20 16.59
C HIS A 98 -1.46 -1.41 17.56
N ALA A 99 -1.32 -1.65 18.87
CA ALA A 99 -2.08 -0.97 19.91
C ALA A 99 -1.89 0.56 19.98
N THR A 100 -0.79 1.09 19.44
CA THR A 100 -0.50 2.54 19.43
C THR A 100 -0.47 3.13 18.02
N ASN A 101 -0.67 2.31 17.00
CA ASN A 101 -0.57 2.71 15.61
C ASN A 101 -1.96 3.07 15.05
N PRO A 102 -2.20 4.34 14.65
CA PRO A 102 -3.49 4.76 14.10
C PRO A 102 -3.94 3.99 12.85
N ALA A 103 -3.04 3.33 12.12
CA ALA A 103 -3.40 2.49 10.98
C ALA A 103 -4.24 1.25 11.37
N PHE A 104 -4.17 0.83 12.64
CA PHE A 104 -4.89 -0.33 13.18
C PHE A 104 -6.15 0.06 13.96
N ARG A 105 -6.43 1.37 14.09
CA ARG A 105 -7.58 1.89 14.84
C ARG A 105 -8.92 1.31 14.41
N GLU A 106 -9.09 1.05 13.13
CA GLU A 106 -10.35 0.59 12.55
C GLU A 106 -10.47 -0.94 12.49
N VAL A 107 -9.47 -1.70 12.95
CA VAL A 107 -9.48 -3.17 12.89
C VAL A 107 -10.70 -3.72 13.63
N ILE A 108 -11.52 -4.51 12.95
CA ILE A 108 -12.80 -5.00 13.46
C ILE A 108 -12.71 -6.39 14.09
N LEU A 109 -11.64 -7.13 13.80
CA LEU A 109 -11.41 -8.47 14.33
C LEU A 109 -9.91 -8.81 14.23
N HIS A 110 -9.39 -9.35 15.32
CA HIS A 110 -8.03 -9.87 15.43
C HIS A 110 -8.11 -11.40 15.45
N VAL A 111 -7.43 -12.06 14.52
CA VAL A 111 -7.41 -13.53 14.38
C VAL A 111 -6.05 -14.02 14.83
N VAL A 112 -6.03 -14.97 15.77
CA VAL A 112 -4.78 -15.54 16.29
C VAL A 112 -4.72 -17.05 16.08
N PHE A 113 -3.52 -17.58 15.89
CA PHE A 113 -3.31 -19.00 15.61
C PHE A 113 -2.76 -19.80 16.80
N GLN A 114 -2.29 -19.13 17.86
CA GLN A 114 -1.93 -19.77 19.12
C GLN A 114 -2.73 -19.16 20.28
N SER A 115 -3.27 -20.05 21.11
CA SER A 115 -3.74 -19.68 22.44
C SER A 115 -2.62 -19.90 23.44
N ASP A 116 -2.24 -18.87 24.19
CA ASP A 116 -1.36 -19.00 25.35
C ASP A 116 -2.14 -19.27 26.65
N GLY A 117 -3.46 -19.51 26.55
CA GLY A 117 -4.36 -19.72 27.68
C GLY A 117 -4.61 -18.48 28.53
N ARG A 118 -3.99 -17.34 28.20
CA ARG A 118 -4.21 -16.07 28.90
C ARG A 118 -5.20 -15.25 28.10
N GLN A 119 -6.24 -14.75 28.76
CA GLN A 119 -7.07 -13.71 28.15
C GLN A 119 -6.22 -12.46 28.02
N THR A 120 -5.84 -12.16 26.79
CA THR A 120 -5.16 -10.94 26.39
C THR A 120 -6.19 -9.99 25.81
N PHE A 121 -6.08 -8.72 26.19
CA PHE A 121 -7.02 -7.69 25.76
C PHE A 121 -6.42 -6.92 24.59
N THR A 122 -6.92 -7.18 23.39
CA THR A 122 -6.49 -6.46 22.19
C THR A 122 -7.20 -5.10 22.14
N ARG A 123 -6.44 -4.01 22.08
CA ARG A 123 -6.98 -2.65 22.03
C ARG A 123 -6.30 -1.79 21.00
N THR A 124 -7.04 -0.81 20.50
CA THR A 124 -6.57 0.22 19.58
C THR A 124 -5.92 1.40 20.33
N ASP A 125 -5.38 2.35 19.57
CA ASP A 125 -4.77 3.58 20.09
C ASP A 125 -5.76 4.49 20.86
N VAL A 126 -7.07 4.34 20.58
CA VAL A 126 -8.17 4.99 21.30
C VAL A 126 -8.80 4.11 22.38
N HIS A 127 -8.11 3.04 22.79
CA HIS A 127 -8.53 2.06 23.80
C HIS A 127 -9.85 1.33 23.50
N ARG A 128 -10.30 1.33 22.24
CA ARG A 128 -11.40 0.46 21.80
C ARG A 128 -10.92 -0.99 21.76
N GLU A 129 -11.71 -1.88 22.36
CA GLU A 129 -11.51 -3.33 22.28
C GLU A 129 -11.64 -3.80 20.82
N VAL A 130 -10.70 -4.65 20.40
CA VAL A 130 -10.77 -5.40 19.15
C VAL A 130 -11.18 -6.84 19.50
N PRO A 131 -12.36 -7.31 19.05
CA PRO A 131 -12.77 -8.70 19.24
C PRO A 131 -11.72 -9.66 18.69
N GLN A 132 -11.45 -10.72 19.43
CA GLN A 132 -10.44 -11.70 19.05
C GLN A 132 -11.04 -13.07 18.78
N VAL A 133 -10.65 -13.72 17.69
CA VAL A 133 -10.94 -15.12 17.38
C VAL A 133 -9.65 -15.92 17.45
N VAL A 134 -9.70 -17.07 18.11
CA VAL A 134 -8.60 -18.02 18.17
C VAL A 134 -8.90 -19.18 17.21
N ILE A 135 -8.04 -19.39 16.23
CA ILE A 135 -8.05 -20.58 15.38
C ILE A 135 -7.49 -21.73 16.23
N THR A 136 -8.33 -22.71 16.50
CA THR A 136 -7.97 -23.85 17.37
C THR A 136 -7.04 -24.81 16.63
N GLU A 137 -6.20 -25.54 17.37
CA GLU A 137 -5.29 -26.53 16.80
C GLU A 137 -5.98 -27.55 15.88
N PRO A 138 -7.18 -28.08 16.19
CA PRO A 138 -7.88 -28.97 15.27
C PRO A 138 -8.29 -28.29 13.96
N LEU A 139 -8.73 -27.02 14.03
CA LEU A 139 -9.13 -26.25 12.85
C LEU A 139 -7.92 -25.89 11.98
N LEU A 140 -6.80 -25.55 12.63
CA LEU A 140 -5.52 -25.30 11.99
C LEU A 140 -5.02 -26.57 11.28
N SER A 141 -4.94 -27.68 12.00
CA SER A 141 -4.49 -28.98 11.47
C SER A 141 -5.37 -29.44 10.30
N ASP A 142 -6.69 -29.33 10.39
CA ASP A 142 -7.61 -29.70 9.31
C ASP A 142 -7.41 -28.79 8.09
N ALA A 143 -7.31 -27.47 8.27
CA ALA A 143 -7.10 -26.54 7.17
C ALA A 143 -5.77 -26.76 6.42
N LEU A 144 -4.69 -27.08 7.15
CA LEU A 144 -3.37 -27.33 6.57
C LEU A 144 -3.25 -28.70 5.87
N ASN A 145 -4.02 -29.70 6.31
CA ASN A 145 -4.01 -31.03 5.71
C ASN A 145 -4.98 -31.17 4.51
N ARG A 146 -5.85 -30.20 4.27
CA ARG A 146 -6.72 -30.19 3.08
C ARG A 146 -5.87 -29.87 1.85
N PRO A 147 -6.00 -30.63 0.75
CA PRO A 147 -5.34 -30.26 -0.50
C PRO A 147 -5.81 -28.86 -0.89
N GLN A 148 -4.87 -27.92 -1.04
CA GLN A 148 -5.15 -26.56 -1.50
C GLN A 148 -5.77 -26.67 -2.91
N ARG A 149 -7.09 -26.76 -2.98
CA ARG A 149 -7.81 -26.57 -4.24
C ARG A 149 -7.49 -25.17 -4.70
N GLU A 150 -7.01 -25.04 -5.93
CA GLU A 150 -6.54 -23.80 -6.55
C GLU A 150 -7.23 -22.59 -5.92
N VAL A 151 -6.45 -21.84 -5.15
CA VAL A 151 -6.91 -20.62 -4.50
C VAL A 151 -7.56 -19.78 -5.58
N ALA A 152 -8.88 -19.60 -5.53
CA ALA A 152 -9.51 -18.57 -6.31
C ALA A 152 -8.88 -17.26 -5.82
N ILE A 153 -7.96 -16.71 -6.63
CA ILE A 153 -7.20 -15.48 -6.34
C ILE A 153 -8.13 -14.32 -5.97
N ALA A 154 -9.40 -14.42 -6.38
CA ALA A 154 -10.47 -13.51 -6.01
C ALA A 154 -11.64 -14.28 -5.41
N HIS A 155 -11.95 -13.98 -4.15
CA HIS A 155 -13.32 -14.14 -3.67
C HIS A 155 -14.24 -13.23 -4.48
N PRO A 156 -15.47 -13.66 -4.80
CA PRO A 156 -16.47 -12.80 -5.39
C PRO A 156 -16.60 -11.49 -4.60
N GLY A 157 -16.07 -10.39 -5.16
CA GLY A 157 -16.20 -9.07 -4.54
C GLY A 157 -17.65 -8.59 -4.57
N ARG A 158 -17.92 -7.44 -3.93
CA ARG A 158 -19.26 -6.82 -3.91
C ARG A 158 -19.89 -6.62 -5.29
N CYS A 159 -19.07 -6.57 -6.34
CA CYS A 159 -19.52 -6.46 -7.73
C CYS A 159 -20.12 -7.76 -8.30
N VAL A 160 -19.85 -8.95 -7.73
CA VAL A 160 -20.35 -10.20 -8.32
C VAL A 160 -21.86 -10.31 -8.23
N ALA A 161 -22.46 -10.04 -7.06
CA ALA A 161 -23.91 -10.11 -6.89
C ALA A 161 -24.71 -9.20 -7.85
N PRO A 162 -24.38 -7.91 -8.04
CA PRO A 162 -25.10 -7.06 -8.98
C PRO A 162 -24.78 -7.38 -10.45
N LEU A 163 -23.59 -7.90 -10.76
CA LEU A 163 -23.18 -8.14 -12.15
C LEU A 163 -23.51 -9.55 -12.66
N ARG A 164 -23.73 -10.55 -11.79
CA ARG A 164 -23.83 -11.98 -12.17
C ARG A 164 -24.87 -12.30 -13.23
N ASN A 165 -25.96 -11.55 -13.27
CA ASN A 165 -27.10 -11.79 -14.15
C ASN A 165 -27.17 -10.81 -15.32
N LEU A 166 -26.19 -9.90 -15.46
CA LEU A 166 -26.15 -8.96 -16.56
C LEU A 166 -25.62 -9.65 -17.83
N PRO A 167 -26.23 -9.41 -19.00
CA PRO A 167 -25.65 -9.82 -20.28
C PRO A 167 -24.25 -9.22 -20.46
N VAL A 168 -23.34 -9.94 -21.13
CA VAL A 168 -21.95 -9.49 -21.36
C VAL A 168 -21.91 -8.07 -21.96
N GLY A 169 -22.74 -7.79 -22.97
CA GLY A 169 -22.79 -6.45 -23.58
C GLY A 169 -23.27 -5.33 -22.63
N ALA A 170 -24.03 -5.65 -21.58
CA ALA A 170 -24.39 -4.70 -20.54
C ALA A 170 -23.22 -4.44 -19.57
N ILE A 171 -22.43 -5.48 -19.27
CA ILE A 171 -21.20 -5.34 -18.48
C ILE A 171 -20.18 -4.48 -19.25
N ASP A 172 -19.97 -4.74 -20.54
CA ASP A 172 -19.05 -3.95 -21.37
C ASP A 172 -19.45 -2.47 -21.42
N ARG A 173 -20.75 -2.19 -21.60
CA ARG A 173 -21.27 -0.82 -21.57
C ARG A 173 -21.03 -0.16 -20.22
N LEU A 174 -21.33 -0.85 -19.13
CA LEU A 174 -21.10 -0.34 -17.77
C LEU A 174 -19.62 0.00 -17.54
N LEU A 175 -18.70 -0.89 -17.96
CA LEU A 175 -17.27 -0.65 -17.84
C LEU A 175 -16.82 0.54 -18.70
N GLY A 176 -17.37 0.68 -19.90
CA GLY A 176 -17.14 1.83 -20.78
C GLY A 176 -17.62 3.15 -20.18
N GLU A 177 -18.85 3.19 -19.69
CA GLU A 177 -19.43 4.36 -19.02
C GLU A 177 -18.65 4.72 -17.75
N ALA A 178 -18.28 3.74 -16.93
CA ALA A 178 -17.46 3.95 -15.75
C ALA A 178 -16.06 4.49 -16.10
N ALA A 179 -15.46 4.04 -17.21
CA ALA A 179 -14.18 4.56 -17.70
C ALA A 179 -14.30 6.02 -18.15
N LEU A 180 -15.33 6.34 -18.93
CA LEU A 180 -15.62 7.72 -19.37
C LEU A 180 -15.89 8.64 -18.18
N HIS A 181 -16.69 8.18 -17.21
CA HIS A 181 -16.97 8.95 -15.99
C HIS A 181 -15.70 9.24 -15.20
N ARG A 182 -14.82 8.24 -14.98
CA ARG A 182 -13.52 8.45 -14.31
C ARG A 182 -12.63 9.42 -15.08
N ALA A 183 -12.61 9.34 -16.41
CA ALA A 183 -11.85 10.26 -17.25
C ALA A 183 -12.39 11.71 -17.13
N ALA A 184 -13.71 11.89 -17.16
CA ALA A 184 -14.36 13.19 -17.00
C ALA A 184 -14.09 13.81 -15.62
N MET A 185 -14.14 13.00 -14.54
CA MET A 185 -13.76 13.43 -13.20
C MET A 185 -12.31 13.91 -13.12
N LYS A 186 -11.38 13.19 -13.76
CA LYS A 186 -9.96 13.57 -13.83
C LYS A 186 -9.77 14.87 -14.61
N ALA A 187 -10.41 15.01 -15.77
CA ALA A 187 -10.35 16.21 -16.59
C ALA A 187 -10.89 17.43 -15.85
N THR A 188 -12.06 17.30 -15.21
CA THR A 188 -12.67 18.37 -14.41
C THR A 188 -11.72 18.85 -13.30
N ARG A 189 -11.04 17.92 -12.62
CA ARG A 189 -10.06 18.25 -11.59
C ARG A 189 -8.86 19.03 -12.15
N TRP A 190 -8.38 18.66 -13.33
CA TRP A 190 -7.28 19.38 -13.98
C TRP A 190 -7.70 20.76 -14.47
N LEU A 191 -8.87 20.90 -15.07
CA LEU A 191 -9.42 22.20 -15.48
C LEU A 191 -9.59 23.15 -14.29
N LYS A 192 -10.06 22.66 -13.14
CA LYS A 192 -10.13 23.46 -11.90
C LYS A 192 -8.75 23.90 -11.41
N ALA A 193 -7.74 23.04 -11.53
CA ALA A 193 -6.38 23.41 -11.14
C ALA A 193 -5.77 24.43 -12.12
N GLU A 194 -6.08 24.31 -13.41
CA GLU A 194 -5.68 25.26 -14.44
C GLU A 194 -6.33 26.62 -14.23
N ASP A 195 -7.63 26.67 -13.93
CA ASP A 195 -8.36 27.90 -13.62
C ASP A 195 -7.76 28.61 -12.39
N ALA A 196 -7.40 27.85 -11.35
CA ALA A 196 -6.87 28.42 -10.11
C ALA A 196 -5.39 28.83 -10.19
N HIS A 197 -4.57 28.15 -11.00
CA HIS A 197 -3.10 28.26 -10.92
C HIS A 197 -2.40 28.44 -12.27
N GLY A 198 -3.13 28.40 -13.38
CA GLY A 198 -2.60 28.38 -14.73
C GLY A 198 -2.21 26.98 -15.21
N ARG A 199 -2.11 26.84 -16.53
CA ARG A 199 -1.87 25.57 -17.24
C ARG A 199 -0.60 24.85 -16.79
N ASP A 200 0.53 25.56 -16.73
CA ASP A 200 1.83 24.97 -16.39
C ASP A 200 1.84 24.43 -14.94
N ALA A 201 1.26 25.18 -14.00
CA ALA A 201 1.14 24.74 -12.62
C ALA A 201 0.22 23.53 -12.47
N ALA A 202 -0.90 23.51 -13.19
CA ALA A 202 -1.82 22.37 -13.21
C ALA A 202 -1.16 21.11 -13.77
N LEU A 203 -0.42 21.24 -14.88
CA LEU A 203 0.34 20.14 -15.48
C LEU A 203 1.43 19.62 -14.53
N PHE A 204 2.17 20.52 -13.88
CA PHE A 204 3.20 20.17 -12.93
C PHE A 204 2.63 19.39 -11.73
N GLN A 205 1.55 19.89 -11.12
CA GLN A 205 0.88 19.22 -10.01
C GLN A 205 0.33 17.84 -10.42
N ALA A 206 -0.28 17.72 -11.60
CA ALA A 206 -0.78 16.45 -12.12
C ALA A 206 0.34 15.44 -12.40
N THR A 207 1.48 15.91 -12.90
CA THR A 207 2.67 15.09 -13.16
C THR A 207 3.27 14.58 -11.87
N ALA A 208 3.46 15.46 -10.88
CA ALA A 208 3.94 15.08 -9.56
C ALA A 208 2.99 14.07 -8.90
N GLU A 209 1.69 14.35 -8.88
CA GLU A 209 0.67 13.44 -8.34
C GLU A 209 0.75 12.05 -8.98
N THR A 210 0.96 11.99 -10.30
CA THR A 210 1.10 10.73 -11.05
C THR A 210 2.36 9.97 -10.65
N LEU A 211 3.49 10.67 -10.47
CA LEU A 211 4.74 10.06 -10.00
C LEU A 211 4.64 9.49 -8.58
N GLY A 212 3.67 9.95 -7.78
CA GLY A 212 3.44 9.44 -6.44
C GLY A 212 2.77 8.06 -6.39
N TYR A 213 2.21 7.57 -7.51
CA TYR A 213 1.41 6.34 -7.55
C TYR A 213 0.36 6.29 -6.42
N ARG A 214 -0.15 5.09 -6.09
CA ARG A 214 -1.17 4.92 -5.05
C ARG A 214 -0.72 5.44 -3.69
N GLY A 215 0.53 5.14 -3.30
CA GLY A 215 0.99 5.39 -1.92
C GLY A 215 1.45 6.83 -1.63
N ASN A 216 1.82 7.62 -2.64
CA ASN A 216 2.39 8.95 -2.45
C ASN A 216 1.81 10.02 -3.40
N SER A 217 0.67 9.77 -4.07
CA SER A 217 0.04 10.76 -4.96
C SER A 217 -0.22 12.10 -4.26
N LEU A 218 -0.83 12.07 -3.08
CA LEU A 218 -1.06 13.26 -2.26
C LEU A 218 0.26 13.93 -1.84
N ALA A 219 1.23 13.15 -1.38
CA ALA A 219 2.52 13.66 -0.93
C ALA A 219 3.27 14.41 -2.05
N MET A 220 3.34 13.81 -3.25
CA MET A 220 3.94 14.46 -4.42
C MET A 220 3.15 15.69 -4.89
N LYS A 221 1.80 15.67 -4.80
CA LYS A 221 0.99 16.85 -5.11
C LYS A 221 1.27 18.01 -4.14
N LEU A 222 1.34 17.72 -2.83
CA LEU A 222 1.70 18.71 -1.82
C LEU A 222 3.09 19.30 -2.06
N LEU A 223 4.06 18.45 -2.44
CA LEU A 223 5.39 18.91 -2.83
C LEU A 223 5.32 19.89 -4.00
N ALA A 224 4.60 19.56 -5.07
CA ALA A 224 4.46 20.42 -6.25
C ALA A 224 3.72 21.74 -5.97
N GLN A 225 2.82 21.76 -4.99
CA GLN A 225 2.15 22.98 -4.53
C GLN A 225 3.06 23.87 -3.67
N ARG A 226 3.98 23.28 -2.93
CA ARG A 226 4.93 24.00 -2.05
C ARG A 226 6.19 24.46 -2.75
N ALA A 227 6.58 23.78 -3.82
CA ALA A 227 7.60 24.21 -4.77
C ALA A 227 6.95 24.43 -6.15
N PRO A 228 6.17 25.51 -6.34
CA PRO A 228 5.50 25.78 -7.61
C PRO A 228 6.46 25.81 -8.79
N PHE A 229 6.01 25.30 -9.94
CA PHE A 229 6.83 25.26 -11.16
C PHE A 229 7.40 26.63 -11.55
N SER A 230 6.65 27.71 -11.35
CA SER A 230 7.11 29.08 -11.63
C SER A 230 8.33 29.51 -10.80
N LEU A 231 8.51 28.98 -9.59
CA LEU A 231 9.67 29.25 -8.73
C LEU A 231 10.84 28.30 -9.02
N LEU A 232 10.56 27.13 -9.58
CA LEU A 232 11.58 26.17 -9.98
C LEU A 232 12.18 26.48 -11.35
N LYS A 233 11.37 27.02 -12.27
CA LYS A 233 11.80 27.41 -13.61
C LYS A 233 12.82 28.55 -13.52
N GLY A 234 14.04 28.32 -13.99
CA GLY A 234 15.13 29.30 -13.89
C GLY A 234 15.91 29.22 -12.57
N ALA A 235 15.57 28.29 -11.67
CA ALA A 235 16.31 28.03 -10.45
C ALA A 235 17.44 27.01 -10.65
N GLU A 236 17.79 26.66 -11.88
CA GLU A 236 18.92 25.77 -12.18
C GLU A 236 20.24 26.37 -11.64
N PRO A 237 21.12 25.57 -11.02
CA PRO A 237 21.04 24.11 -10.82
C PRO A 237 20.30 23.66 -9.55
N ALA A 238 19.71 24.57 -8.77
CA ALA A 238 19.15 24.33 -7.44
C ALA A 238 17.82 23.56 -7.38
N VAL A 239 17.17 23.29 -8.52
CA VAL A 239 15.84 22.62 -8.60
C VAL A 239 15.77 21.36 -7.76
N GLU A 240 16.78 20.50 -7.84
CA GLU A 240 16.83 19.24 -7.11
C GLU A 240 16.94 19.46 -5.60
N SER A 241 17.84 20.35 -5.17
CA SER A 241 18.01 20.73 -3.76
C SER A 241 16.76 21.36 -3.18
N ILE A 242 16.06 22.21 -3.95
CA ILE A 242 14.78 22.80 -3.55
C ILE A 242 13.73 21.71 -3.35
N LEU A 243 13.59 20.78 -4.30
CA LEU A 243 12.58 19.72 -4.21
C LEU A 243 12.87 18.74 -3.07
N PHE A 244 14.11 18.31 -2.88
CA PHE A 244 14.49 17.42 -1.77
C PHE A 244 14.35 18.10 -0.40
N GLY A 245 14.71 19.39 -0.31
CA GLY A 245 14.53 20.19 0.90
C GLY A 245 13.07 20.41 1.25
N THR A 246 12.26 20.82 0.27
CA THR A 246 10.80 21.01 0.43
C THR A 246 10.09 19.69 0.78
N ALA A 247 10.61 18.56 0.29
CA ALA A 247 10.12 17.23 0.64
C ALA A 247 10.44 16.82 2.08
N GLY A 248 11.35 17.52 2.77
CA GLY A 248 11.84 17.14 4.10
C GLY A 248 12.83 15.98 4.06
N PHE A 249 13.50 15.73 2.92
CA PHE A 249 14.46 14.64 2.76
C PHE A 249 15.90 15.04 3.10
N LEU A 250 16.15 16.30 3.43
CA LEU A 250 17.49 16.79 3.78
C LEU A 250 17.55 17.16 5.25
N SER A 251 18.63 16.77 5.92
CA SER A 251 18.99 17.21 7.27
C SER A 251 20.49 17.56 7.33
N ALA A 252 20.86 18.39 8.31
CA ALA A 252 22.23 18.92 8.44
C ALA A 252 23.29 17.80 8.51
N ASP A 253 22.96 16.68 9.14
CA ASP A 253 23.90 15.59 9.39
C ASP A 253 23.75 14.40 8.41
N LEU A 254 22.77 14.44 7.50
CA LEU A 254 22.49 13.34 6.58
C LEU A 254 23.76 12.93 5.79
N HIS A 255 24.48 13.91 5.27
CA HIS A 255 25.70 13.69 4.49
C HIS A 255 26.85 13.10 5.33
N GLN A 256 26.90 13.36 6.65
CA GLN A 256 27.94 12.82 7.54
C GLN A 256 27.76 11.31 7.75
N SER A 257 26.50 10.88 7.88
CA SER A 257 26.13 9.46 8.02
C SER A 257 26.15 8.67 6.70
N ALA A 258 26.27 9.36 5.56
CA ALA A 258 26.22 8.74 4.25
C ALA A 258 27.52 8.01 3.85
N PRO A 259 27.44 6.97 3.00
CA PRO A 259 28.60 6.35 2.39
C PRO A 259 29.45 7.35 1.59
N ALA A 260 30.74 7.05 1.45
CA ALA A 260 31.72 7.98 0.87
C ALA A 260 31.39 8.43 -0.56
N ASP A 261 30.79 7.55 -1.36
CA ASP A 261 30.38 7.80 -2.75
C ASP A 261 29.20 8.78 -2.87
N THR A 262 28.38 8.93 -1.83
CA THR A 262 27.13 9.71 -1.83
C THR A 262 27.25 10.97 -0.99
N ARG A 263 28.25 11.04 -0.11
CA ARG A 263 28.46 12.15 0.84
C ARG A 263 28.55 13.52 0.17
N GLU A 264 29.34 13.64 -0.89
CA GLU A 264 29.55 14.93 -1.58
C GLU A 264 28.28 15.42 -2.29
N TYR A 265 27.53 14.50 -2.89
CA TYR A 265 26.24 14.80 -3.49
C TYR A 265 25.24 15.32 -2.45
N LEU A 266 25.11 14.64 -1.31
CA LEU A 266 24.20 15.07 -0.23
C LEU A 266 24.62 16.40 0.40
N ARG A 267 25.93 16.65 0.55
CA ARG A 267 26.46 17.94 0.99
C ARG A 267 26.08 19.05 0.01
N THR A 268 26.28 18.83 -1.29
CA THR A 268 25.89 19.78 -2.33
C THR A 268 24.40 20.10 -2.31
N LEU A 269 23.55 19.08 -2.13
CA LEU A 269 22.11 19.28 -1.98
C LEU A 269 21.79 20.13 -0.76
N TRP A 270 22.39 19.82 0.40
CA TRP A 270 22.18 20.57 1.65
C TRP A 270 22.63 22.03 1.55
N ASP A 271 23.85 22.29 1.08
CA ASP A 271 24.42 23.63 0.99
C ASP A 271 23.66 24.52 0.00
N THR A 272 23.14 23.91 -1.07
CA THR A 272 22.29 24.60 -2.03
C THR A 272 20.90 24.86 -1.45
N TRP A 273 20.27 23.85 -0.85
CA TRP A 273 18.97 23.98 -0.20
C TRP A 273 18.95 25.09 0.86
N TRP A 274 20.00 25.17 1.68
CA TRP A 274 20.10 26.14 2.77
C TRP A 274 19.89 27.58 2.31
N LYS A 275 20.35 27.92 1.10
CA LYS A 275 20.21 29.25 0.48
C LYS A 275 18.78 29.57 0.05
N HIS A 276 17.96 28.54 -0.21
CA HIS A 276 16.58 28.68 -0.69
C HIS A 276 15.53 28.40 0.39
N ARG A 277 15.93 27.81 1.53
CA ARG A 277 15.07 27.36 2.64
C ARG A 277 13.99 28.36 3.04
N ALA A 278 14.32 29.65 3.13
CA ALA A 278 13.41 30.70 3.54
C ALA A 278 12.13 30.81 2.69
N TYR A 279 12.17 30.39 1.42
CA TYR A 279 11.03 30.49 0.50
C TYR A 279 10.15 29.23 0.47
N PHE A 280 10.69 28.07 0.87
CA PHE A 280 10.09 26.77 0.60
C PHE A 280 9.86 25.93 1.85
N GLU A 281 10.56 26.22 2.94
CA GLU A 281 10.41 25.47 4.18
C GLU A 281 9.03 25.69 4.79
N ALA A 282 8.36 24.58 5.09
CA ALA A 282 7.13 24.57 5.86
C ALA A 282 7.42 24.22 7.32
N SER A 283 6.55 24.67 8.22
CA SER A 283 6.56 24.28 9.63
C SER A 283 6.38 22.76 9.79
N TRP A 284 6.88 22.20 10.90
CA TRP A 284 6.92 20.75 11.15
C TRP A 284 5.52 20.09 11.19
N ASP A 285 4.51 20.83 11.64
CA ASP A 285 3.09 20.44 11.66
C ASP A 285 2.50 20.33 10.23
N ARG A 286 3.22 20.84 9.24
CA ARG A 286 2.91 20.75 7.82
C ARG A 286 3.84 19.80 7.09
N SER A 287 4.50 18.84 7.74
CA SER A 287 5.32 17.85 7.03
C SER A 287 4.54 17.10 5.93
N ILE A 288 5.24 16.69 4.86
CA ILE A 288 4.61 15.92 3.77
C ILE A 288 4.48 14.46 4.23
N PRO A 289 3.28 13.83 4.15
CA PRO A 289 3.06 12.48 4.65
C PRO A 289 3.56 11.43 3.66
N TRP A 290 4.87 11.20 3.63
CA TRP A 290 5.50 10.19 2.77
C TRP A 290 5.27 8.76 3.28
N LYS A 291 4.87 7.87 2.38
CA LYS A 291 4.85 6.41 2.59
C LYS A 291 6.09 5.77 1.97
N THR A 292 7.02 5.32 2.81
CA THR A 292 8.28 4.67 2.39
C THR A 292 8.22 3.15 2.38
N SER A 293 7.32 2.54 3.17
CA SER A 293 7.15 1.08 3.27
C SER A 293 6.15 0.52 2.25
N GLY A 294 6.32 -0.76 1.89
CA GLY A 294 5.44 -1.45 0.93
C GLY A 294 5.51 -0.91 -0.50
N GLN A 295 6.55 -0.13 -0.83
CA GLN A 295 6.77 0.43 -2.16
C GLN A 295 7.77 -0.41 -2.94
N ARG A 296 7.54 -0.55 -4.26
CA ARG A 296 8.58 -1.09 -5.15
C ARG A 296 9.81 -0.15 -5.10
N PRO A 297 11.05 -0.66 -5.16
CA PRO A 297 12.24 0.18 -5.05
C PRO A 297 12.27 1.36 -6.04
N ALA A 298 11.80 1.16 -7.28
CA ALA A 298 11.70 2.22 -8.28
C ALA A 298 10.64 3.31 -7.95
N ASN A 299 9.71 3.02 -7.05
CA ASN A 299 8.62 3.91 -6.62
C ASN A 299 8.92 4.60 -5.29
N HIS A 300 10.11 4.39 -4.72
CA HIS A 300 10.50 5.04 -3.48
C HIS A 300 10.43 6.57 -3.60
N PRO A 301 9.89 7.29 -2.60
CA PRO A 301 9.68 8.75 -2.67
C PRO A 301 10.90 9.54 -3.14
N HIS A 302 12.10 9.23 -2.62
CA HIS A 302 13.34 9.91 -2.98
C HIS A 302 13.64 9.81 -4.49
N ARG A 303 13.41 8.64 -5.09
CA ARG A 303 13.61 8.45 -6.54
C ARG A 303 12.57 9.22 -7.34
N ARG A 304 11.33 9.31 -6.86
CA ARG A 304 10.24 10.02 -7.54
C ARG A 304 10.37 11.53 -7.44
N VAL A 305 10.90 12.05 -6.34
CA VAL A 305 11.33 13.45 -6.22
C VAL A 305 12.51 13.75 -7.14
N GLY A 306 13.51 12.86 -7.20
CA GLY A 306 14.61 12.97 -8.17
C GLY A 306 14.12 13.01 -9.63
N ALA A 307 13.20 12.11 -9.99
CA ALA A 307 12.57 12.08 -11.31
C ALA A 307 11.78 13.36 -11.62
N LEU A 308 11.05 13.90 -10.64
CA LEU A 308 10.36 15.18 -10.80
C LEU A 308 11.36 16.32 -11.06
N SER A 309 12.50 16.33 -10.37
CA SER A 309 13.56 17.34 -10.60
C SER A 309 14.11 17.29 -12.03
N ALA A 310 14.29 16.09 -12.59
CA ALA A 310 14.73 15.91 -13.97
C ALA A 310 13.68 16.42 -14.97
N LEU A 311 12.39 16.13 -14.73
CA LEU A 311 11.31 16.64 -15.57
C LEU A 311 11.22 18.17 -15.57
N VAL A 312 11.52 18.82 -14.44
CA VAL A 312 11.56 20.29 -14.37
C VAL A 312 12.74 20.83 -15.18
N LYS A 313 13.93 20.22 -15.09
CA LYS A 313 15.12 20.61 -15.88
C LYS A 313 14.86 20.52 -17.39
N ASP A 314 14.03 19.56 -17.82
CA ASP A 314 13.62 19.39 -19.23
C ASP A 314 12.44 20.30 -19.64
N GLY A 315 11.97 21.20 -18.76
CA GLY A 315 10.86 22.12 -19.02
C GLY A 315 9.49 21.45 -19.07
N LEU A 316 9.30 20.32 -18.37
CA LEU A 316 8.10 19.49 -18.43
C LEU A 316 7.76 18.97 -19.84
N ASN A 317 8.77 18.82 -20.70
CA ASN A 317 8.62 18.19 -22.03
C ASN A 317 8.37 16.68 -21.91
N ILE A 318 7.16 16.31 -21.50
CA ILE A 318 6.72 14.91 -21.37
C ILE A 318 6.70 14.18 -22.73
N VAL A 319 6.65 14.92 -23.85
CA VAL A 319 6.61 14.37 -25.21
C VAL A 319 7.97 13.83 -25.68
N ALA A 320 9.08 14.33 -25.13
CA ALA A 320 10.42 13.97 -25.61
C ALA A 320 10.85 12.54 -25.23
N TRP A 321 10.16 11.91 -24.28
CA TRP A 321 10.65 10.68 -23.65
C TRP A 321 10.08 9.38 -24.21
N HIS A 322 9.03 9.34 -25.04
CA HIS A 322 8.42 8.05 -25.48
C HIS A 322 7.76 7.98 -26.89
N TRP A 323 7.90 8.99 -27.77
CA TRP A 323 7.30 8.92 -29.13
C TRP A 323 8.30 8.75 -30.29
N ARG A 324 9.60 8.58 -30.02
CA ARG A 324 10.60 8.36 -31.09
C ARG A 324 10.76 6.90 -31.57
N ASP A 325 10.15 5.93 -30.89
CA ASP A 325 10.36 4.49 -31.19
C ASP A 325 9.08 3.68 -31.47
N LEU A 326 7.98 4.31 -31.86
CA LEU A 326 6.75 3.59 -32.28
C LEU A 326 6.32 3.88 -33.72
N SER A 327 7.24 4.38 -34.56
CA SER A 327 7.00 4.54 -36.00
C SER A 327 8.11 3.92 -36.86
N LYS A 328 8.60 2.74 -36.47
CA LYS A 328 9.31 1.80 -37.34
C LYS A 328 8.86 0.39 -37.04
#